data_AF-A0A2A2V6Z7-F1
#
_entry.id   AF-A0A2A2V6Z7-F1
#
_cell.length_a   1.000
_cell.length_b   1.000
_cell.length_c   1.000
_cell.angle_alpha   90.00
_cell.angle_beta   90.00
_cell.angle_gamma   90.00
#
_symmetry.space_group_name_H-M   'P 1'
#
loop_
_entity.id
_entity.type
_entity.pdbx_description
1 polymer ?
#
loop_
_entity_poly.entity_id
_entity_poly.type
_entity_poly.pdbx_seq_one_letter_code
_entity_poly.pdbx_strand_id
1 'polypeptide(L)'
;MVTWEWLQREEHVFCAFEITHYRPKERPNSVKIVHPKNGQEAWWPLFDDRGEALFPELMAELVAIKQHVVSGLVFQRNHAHRKSLTPIPWIAKRKDLRYLRSVVKDIVAAAGIRAELSFTSFRHGGFAEGADSDLTGAELRAAGRHRSARQLPTYAKWTRKQPISGTRQRREERKKQPVCRNRHGCLSE
;
A
#
# COMPACT_ATOMS: atom_id res chain seq x y z
N MET A 1 7.82 0.44 -4.31
CA MET A 1 7.45 0.11 -2.92
C MET A 1 6.27 0.92 -2.37
N VAL A 2 6.36 2.24 -2.14
CA VAL A 2 5.32 3.02 -1.43
C VAL A 2 3.87 2.79 -1.92
N THR A 3 3.61 2.82 -3.22
CA THR A 3 2.25 2.67 -3.76
C THR A 3 1.71 1.25 -3.69
N TRP A 4 2.59 0.26 -3.58
CA TRP A 4 2.24 -1.14 -3.32
C TRP A 4 1.95 -1.33 -1.83
N GLU A 5 2.93 -1.01 -0.98
CA GLU A 5 2.87 -1.21 0.48
C GLU A 5 1.75 -0.42 1.16
N TRP A 6 1.61 0.86 0.83
CA TRP A 6 0.62 1.73 1.47
C TRP A 6 -0.64 1.90 0.64
N LEU A 7 -0.74 1.23 -0.52
CA LEU A 7 -1.85 1.35 -1.46
C LEU A 7 -2.18 2.79 -1.85
N GLN A 8 -1.20 3.71 -1.87
CA GLN A 8 -1.40 5.12 -2.19
C GLN A 8 -1.31 5.39 -3.71
N ARG A 9 -2.00 6.42 -4.19
CA ARG A 9 -1.88 6.84 -5.61
C ARG A 9 -0.59 7.63 -5.82
N GLU A 10 -0.09 7.66 -7.04
CA GLU A 10 1.10 8.44 -7.42
C GLU A 10 1.03 9.90 -6.99
N GLU A 11 -0.15 10.53 -7.02
CA GLU A 11 -0.28 11.92 -6.60
C GLU A 11 -0.07 12.11 -5.09
N HIS A 12 -0.39 11.12 -4.27
CA HIS A 12 -0.08 11.19 -2.84
C HIS A 12 1.44 11.15 -2.65
N VAL A 13 2.13 10.29 -3.40
CA VAL A 13 3.56 10.01 -3.25
C VAL A 13 4.43 11.11 -3.85
N PHE A 14 4.13 11.59 -5.04
CA PHE A 14 4.99 12.53 -5.78
C PHE A 14 4.56 13.98 -5.69
N CYS A 15 3.34 14.28 -5.19
CA CYS A 15 2.84 15.64 -5.11
C CYS A 15 2.66 16.15 -3.68
N ALA A 16 2.51 15.27 -2.69
CA ALA A 16 2.15 15.66 -1.32
C ALA A 16 2.99 15.00 -0.22
N PHE A 17 3.77 13.96 -0.53
CA PHE A 17 4.55 13.26 0.49
C PHE A 17 5.91 13.94 0.71
N GLU A 18 6.02 14.62 1.85
CA GLU A 18 7.23 15.31 2.28
C GLU A 18 8.01 14.49 3.32
N ILE A 19 9.31 14.73 3.42
CA ILE A 19 10.15 13.98 4.35
C ILE A 19 9.79 14.21 5.82
N THR A 20 9.22 15.39 6.12
CA THR A 20 8.67 15.75 7.43
C THR A 20 7.46 14.91 7.81
N HIS A 21 6.78 14.29 6.84
CA HIS A 21 5.67 13.36 7.09
C HIS A 21 6.14 12.00 7.59
N TYR A 22 7.40 11.62 7.34
CA TYR A 22 7.97 10.36 7.76
C TYR A 22 8.59 10.47 9.16
N ARG A 23 7.99 9.77 10.13
CA ARG A 23 8.41 9.74 11.54
C ARG A 23 8.65 11.15 12.10
N PRO A 24 7.63 12.02 12.12
CA PRO A 24 7.73 13.33 12.77
C PRO A 24 7.93 13.17 14.27
N LYS A 25 8.45 14.21 14.94
CA LYS A 25 8.80 14.15 16.38
C LYS A 25 7.61 13.83 17.26
N GLU A 26 6.44 14.33 16.88
CA GLU A 26 5.16 14.19 17.58
C GLU A 26 4.59 12.78 17.41
N ARG A 27 5.00 12.05 16.36
CA ARG A 27 4.49 10.71 16.06
C ARG A 27 5.57 9.84 15.37
N PRO A 28 6.61 9.42 16.12
CA PRO A 28 7.78 8.76 15.56
C PRO A 28 7.50 7.34 15.03
N ASN A 29 6.39 6.73 15.43
CA ASN A 29 5.99 5.37 15.04
C ASN A 29 4.96 5.36 13.91
N SER A 30 4.78 6.48 13.22
CA SER A 30 3.82 6.59 12.12
C SER A 30 4.35 7.43 10.97
N VAL A 31 3.67 7.31 9.84
CA VAL A 31 3.87 8.16 8.67
C VAL A 31 2.57 8.88 8.34
N LYS A 32 2.68 10.16 7.97
CA LYS A 32 1.55 10.99 7.56
C LYS A 32 1.34 10.92 6.05
N ILE A 33 0.11 10.61 5.65
CA ILE A 33 -0.31 10.58 4.23
C ILE A 33 -1.37 11.66 4.00
N VAL A 34 -1.02 12.65 3.18
CA VAL A 34 -1.88 13.79 2.87
C VAL A 34 -2.57 13.59 1.52
N HIS A 35 -3.88 13.76 1.46
CA HIS A 35 -4.62 13.67 0.21
C HIS A 35 -4.43 14.95 -0.62
N PRO A 36 -3.88 14.86 -1.85
CA PRO A 36 -3.38 16.03 -2.59
C PRO A 36 -4.47 17.01 -3.04
N LYS A 37 -5.74 16.60 -3.10
CA LYS A 37 -6.84 17.47 -3.54
C LYS A 37 -7.56 18.22 -2.43
N ASN A 38 -7.60 17.66 -1.21
CA ASN A 38 -8.44 18.19 -0.13
C ASN A 38 -7.70 18.30 1.21
N GLY A 39 -6.40 18.01 1.25
CA GLY A 39 -5.56 18.13 2.44
C GLY A 39 -5.85 17.10 3.55
N GLN A 40 -6.78 16.16 3.34
CA GLN A 40 -7.14 15.21 4.39
C GLN A 40 -5.93 14.34 4.76
N GLU A 41 -5.56 14.40 6.03
CA GLU A 41 -4.47 13.63 6.60
C GLU A 41 -4.95 12.25 7.04
N ALA A 42 -4.09 11.26 6.91
CA ALA A 42 -4.26 9.95 7.50
C ALA A 42 -2.90 9.47 8.00
N TRP A 43 -2.92 8.67 9.06
CA TRP A 43 -1.71 8.23 9.73
C TRP A 43 -1.58 6.72 9.63
N TRP A 44 -0.46 6.26 9.10
CA TRP A 44 -0.13 4.86 8.97
C TRP A 44 0.79 4.42 10.10
N PRO A 45 0.47 3.32 10.81
CA PRO A 45 1.42 2.73 11.74
C PRO A 45 2.63 2.20 10.95
N LEU A 46 3.84 2.39 11.47
CA LEU A 46 5.07 1.82 10.92
C LEU A 46 5.51 0.56 11.68
N PHE A 47 4.95 0.35 12.87
CA PHE A 47 5.24 -0.76 13.75
C PHE A 47 3.93 -1.42 14.19
N ASP A 48 3.99 -2.71 14.46
CA ASP A 48 2.88 -3.44 15.08
C ASP A 48 2.84 -3.19 16.60
N ASP A 49 1.90 -3.87 17.29
CA ASP A 49 1.73 -3.77 18.73
C ASP A 49 2.91 -4.34 19.53
N ARG A 50 3.80 -5.11 18.89
CA ARG A 50 5.03 -5.69 19.47
C ARG A 50 6.26 -4.83 19.19
N GLY A 51 6.13 -3.77 18.39
CA GLY A 51 7.23 -2.92 17.97
C GLY A 51 8.01 -3.45 16.76
N GLU A 52 7.51 -4.47 16.07
CA GLU A 52 8.12 -4.98 14.83
C GLU A 52 7.77 -4.06 13.65
N ALA A 53 8.75 -3.82 12.78
CA ALA A 53 8.56 -2.95 11.63
C ALA A 53 7.63 -3.62 10.61
N LEU A 54 6.53 -2.93 10.27
CA LEU A 54 5.54 -3.42 9.30
C LEU A 54 6.03 -3.34 7.85
N PHE A 55 6.96 -2.43 7.57
CA PHE A 55 7.49 -2.16 6.23
C PHE A 55 9.02 -2.05 6.24
N PRO A 56 9.76 -3.10 6.63
CA PRO A 56 11.18 -3.01 6.96
C PRO A 56 12.04 -2.47 5.82
N GLU A 57 11.87 -2.98 4.60
CA GLU A 57 12.60 -2.52 3.41
C GLU A 57 12.26 -1.06 3.09
N LEU A 58 10.97 -0.71 3.17
CA LEU A 58 10.49 0.64 2.85
C LEU A 58 11.02 1.67 3.84
N MET A 59 11.02 1.29 5.12
CA MET A 59 11.53 2.12 6.18
C MET A 59 13.04 2.31 6.05
N ALA A 60 13.79 1.28 5.66
CA ALA A 60 15.23 1.40 5.40
C ALA A 60 15.51 2.40 4.26
N GLU A 61 14.77 2.32 3.15
CA GLU A 61 14.89 3.30 2.06
C GLU A 61 14.56 4.73 2.52
N LEU A 62 13.47 4.91 3.26
CA LEU A 62 13.06 6.24 3.75
C LEU A 62 14.05 6.82 4.77
N VAL A 63 14.67 5.98 5.60
CA VAL A 63 15.76 6.39 6.50
C VAL A 63 16.96 6.87 5.70
N ALA A 64 17.38 6.13 4.66
CA ALA A 64 18.49 6.52 3.79
C ALA A 64 18.18 7.86 3.08
N ILE A 65 16.96 8.05 2.59
CA ILE A 65 16.55 9.34 1.99
C ILE A 65 16.60 10.47 3.03
N LYS A 66 16.09 10.24 4.25
CA LYS A 66 16.07 11.25 5.32
C LYS A 66 17.45 11.71 5.78
N GLN A 67 18.50 10.91 5.56
CA GLN A 67 19.89 11.32 5.83
C GLN A 67 20.36 12.45 4.93
N HIS A 68 19.77 12.60 3.74
CA HIS A 68 20.19 13.59 2.73
C HIS A 68 19.12 14.62 2.39
N VAL A 69 17.84 14.33 2.69
CA VAL A 69 16.71 15.22 2.43
C VAL A 69 16.17 15.75 3.76
N VAL A 70 16.43 17.03 4.02
CA VAL A 70 16.02 17.69 5.27
C VAL A 70 14.59 18.26 5.18
N SER A 71 14.16 18.67 4.00
CA SER A 71 12.83 19.25 3.76
C SER A 71 12.35 19.03 2.33
N GLY A 72 11.03 19.20 2.13
CA GLY A 72 10.38 19.05 0.83
C GLY A 72 9.98 17.61 0.50
N LEU A 73 9.62 17.39 -0.77
CA LEU A 73 9.13 16.11 -1.27
C LEU A 73 10.18 15.01 -1.13
N VAL A 74 9.75 13.83 -0.66
CA VAL A 74 10.65 12.67 -0.46
C VAL A 74 11.25 12.23 -1.78
N PHE A 75 10.42 12.11 -2.82
CA PHE A 75 10.83 11.60 -4.12
C PHE A 75 11.10 12.77 -5.07
N GLN A 76 12.38 12.93 -5.41
CA GLN A 76 12.87 13.93 -6.36
C GLN A 76 13.65 13.24 -7.48
N ARG A 77 13.89 13.95 -8.58
CA ARG A 77 14.68 13.46 -9.71
C ARG A 77 16.16 13.56 -9.36
N ASN A 78 16.92 12.55 -9.76
CA ASN A 78 18.36 12.44 -9.52
C ASN A 78 19.23 13.24 -10.51
N HIS A 79 18.69 13.68 -11.65
CA HIS A 79 19.43 14.53 -12.59
C HIS A 79 19.42 15.99 -12.15
N ALA A 80 20.62 16.58 -12.04
CA ALA A 80 20.78 18.00 -11.75
C ALA A 80 20.09 18.87 -12.81
N HIS A 81 19.43 19.94 -12.38
CA HIS A 81 18.96 20.95 -13.31
C HIS A 81 20.18 21.67 -13.89
N ARG A 82 20.24 21.86 -15.22
CA ARG A 82 21.37 22.56 -15.90
C ARG A 82 21.68 23.95 -15.31
N LYS A 83 20.75 24.54 -14.53
CA LYS A 83 20.86 25.85 -13.90
C LYS A 83 20.65 25.86 -12.37
N SER A 84 20.51 24.71 -11.70
CA SER A 84 20.29 24.67 -10.24
C SER A 84 20.78 23.38 -9.61
N LEU A 85 21.39 23.50 -8.43
CA LEU A 85 21.76 22.39 -7.54
C LEU A 85 20.56 21.80 -6.78
N THR A 86 19.38 22.43 -6.86
CA THR A 86 18.16 21.92 -6.22
C THR A 86 17.59 20.74 -7.01
N PRO A 87 17.38 19.56 -6.37
CA PRO A 87 16.78 18.44 -7.07
C PRO A 87 15.35 18.77 -7.50
N ILE A 88 14.99 18.30 -8.70
CA ILE A 88 13.72 18.67 -9.34
C ILE A 88 12.64 17.69 -8.87
N PRO A 89 11.47 18.15 -8.42
CA PRO A 89 10.40 17.22 -8.07
C PRO A 89 9.88 16.47 -9.31
N TRP A 90 9.32 15.28 -9.11
CA TRP A 90 8.71 14.53 -10.20
C TRP A 90 7.50 15.26 -10.81
N ILE A 91 6.73 15.96 -9.97
CA ILE A 91 5.61 16.80 -10.38
C ILE A 91 6.10 18.05 -11.15
N ALA A 92 5.53 18.26 -12.34
CA ALA A 92 5.77 19.47 -13.13
C ALA A 92 4.99 20.67 -12.57
N LYS A 93 5.37 21.90 -12.98
CA LYS A 93 4.72 23.16 -12.53
C LYS A 93 3.19 23.16 -12.69
N ARG A 94 2.64 22.46 -13.67
CA ARG A 94 1.19 22.31 -13.91
C ARG A 94 0.53 21.16 -13.10
N LYS A 95 1.16 20.70 -12.02
CA LYS A 95 0.73 19.55 -11.21
C LYS A 95 0.57 18.25 -12.01
N ASP A 96 1.47 18.05 -12.95
CA ASP A 96 1.39 16.98 -13.95
C ASP A 96 2.52 15.95 -13.75
N LEU A 97 2.16 14.66 -13.89
CA LEU A 97 3.04 13.51 -13.72
C LEU A 97 3.31 12.76 -15.05
N ARG A 98 2.97 13.34 -16.21
CA ARG A 98 3.23 12.72 -17.53
C ARG A 98 4.68 12.26 -17.71
N TYR A 99 5.67 13.06 -17.30
CA TYR A 99 7.07 12.67 -17.41
C TYR A 99 7.41 11.44 -16.53
N LEU A 100 6.96 11.43 -15.27
CA LEU A 100 7.09 10.26 -14.40
C LEU A 100 6.49 9.02 -15.07
N ARG A 101 5.27 9.14 -15.60
CA ARG A 101 4.58 8.02 -16.28
C ARG A 101 5.35 7.52 -17.49
N SER A 102 5.97 8.41 -18.27
CA SER A 102 6.86 8.05 -19.39
C SER A 102 8.07 7.26 -18.90
N VAL A 103 8.79 7.77 -17.91
CA VAL A 103 9.96 7.10 -17.34
C VAL A 103 9.59 5.71 -16.80
N VAL A 104 8.43 5.57 -16.17
CA VAL A 104 7.94 4.26 -15.70
C VAL A 104 7.70 3.30 -16.86
N LYS A 105 7.19 3.79 -18.00
CA LYS A 105 7.05 2.96 -19.21
C LYS A 105 8.41 2.53 -19.77
N ASP A 106 9.40 3.41 -19.73
CA ASP A 106 10.77 3.08 -20.14
C ASP A 106 11.36 1.99 -19.22
N ILE A 107 11.15 2.10 -17.91
CA ILE A 107 11.57 1.07 -16.93
C ILE A 107 10.86 -0.25 -17.17
N VAL A 108 9.54 -0.24 -17.41
CA VAL A 108 8.75 -1.43 -17.73
C VAL A 108 9.28 -2.13 -18.98
N ALA A 109 9.58 -1.36 -20.03
CA ALA A 109 10.15 -1.89 -21.26
C ALA A 109 11.55 -2.46 -21.04
N ALA A 110 12.42 -1.74 -20.34
CA ALA A 110 13.78 -2.18 -20.02
C ALA A 110 13.82 -3.44 -19.14
N ALA A 111 12.84 -3.60 -18.24
CA ALA A 111 12.71 -4.79 -17.40
C ALA A 111 12.16 -6.01 -18.16
N GLY A 112 11.74 -5.86 -19.42
CA GLY A 112 11.16 -6.96 -20.21
C GLY A 112 9.84 -7.50 -19.66
N ILE A 113 9.14 -6.71 -18.85
CA ILE A 113 7.84 -7.08 -18.30
C ILE A 113 6.71 -6.56 -19.21
N ARG A 114 5.48 -7.00 -18.93
CA ARG A 114 4.29 -6.66 -19.71
C ARG A 114 4.15 -5.15 -19.94
N ALA A 115 4.16 -4.73 -21.21
CA ALA A 115 4.17 -3.32 -21.61
C ALA A 115 2.90 -2.56 -21.21
N GLU A 116 1.79 -3.28 -20.97
CA GLU A 116 0.54 -2.69 -20.48
C GLU A 116 0.69 -2.11 -19.06
N LEU A 117 1.66 -2.59 -18.27
CA LEU A 117 1.87 -2.14 -16.90
C LEU A 117 2.22 -0.65 -16.87
N SER A 118 1.57 0.06 -15.95
CA SER A 118 1.76 1.49 -15.72
C SER A 118 2.03 1.71 -14.23
N PHE A 119 2.37 2.93 -13.84
CA PHE A 119 2.59 3.21 -12.42
C PHE A 119 1.35 2.89 -11.55
N THR A 120 0.15 3.16 -12.06
CA THR A 120 -1.12 2.79 -11.42
C THR A 120 -1.21 1.28 -11.17
N SER A 121 -0.64 0.45 -12.04
CA SER A 121 -0.70 -1.01 -11.92
C SER A 121 -0.07 -1.52 -10.61
N PHE A 122 0.94 -0.84 -10.05
CA PHE A 122 1.54 -1.23 -8.77
C PHE A 122 0.55 -1.13 -7.61
N ARG A 123 -0.26 -0.05 -7.56
CA ARG A 123 -1.31 0.08 -6.55
C ARG A 123 -2.34 -1.04 -6.69
N HIS A 124 -2.75 -1.36 -7.92
CA HIS A 124 -3.69 -2.47 -8.16
C HIS A 124 -3.11 -3.83 -7.77
N GLY A 125 -1.82 -4.04 -8.02
CA GLY A 125 -1.10 -5.24 -7.59
C GLY A 125 -1.13 -5.41 -6.08
N GLY A 126 -0.84 -4.36 -5.31
CA GLY A 126 -0.94 -4.41 -3.84
C GLY A 126 -2.36 -4.73 -3.34
N PHE A 127 -3.41 -4.21 -3.98
CA PHE A 127 -4.79 -4.60 -3.63
C PHE A 127 -5.09 -6.06 -3.93
N ALA A 128 -4.59 -6.58 -5.06
CA ALA A 128 -4.76 -7.98 -5.42
C ALA A 128 -3.99 -8.90 -4.47
N GLU A 129 -2.76 -8.54 -4.10
CA GLU A 129 -1.95 -9.26 -3.11
C GLU A 129 -2.64 -9.29 -1.74
N GLY A 130 -3.13 -8.14 -1.27
CA GLY A 130 -3.86 -8.08 0.00
C GLY A 130 -5.12 -8.94 -0.03
N ALA A 131 -5.91 -8.88 -1.12
CA ALA A 131 -7.10 -9.71 -1.27
C ALA A 131 -6.79 -11.22 -1.34
N ASP A 132 -5.69 -11.60 -1.98
CA ASP A 132 -5.21 -12.99 -2.04
C ASP A 132 -4.60 -13.47 -0.72
N SER A 133 -4.18 -12.54 0.15
CA SER A 133 -3.68 -12.78 1.50
C SER A 133 -4.78 -12.74 2.56
N ASP A 134 -6.03 -12.86 2.13
CA ASP A 134 -7.23 -12.89 2.98
C ASP A 134 -7.48 -11.62 3.80
N LEU A 135 -6.93 -10.46 3.41
CA LEU A 135 -7.32 -9.19 4.04
C LEU A 135 -8.81 -8.97 3.83
N THR A 136 -9.47 -8.53 4.88
CA THR A 136 -10.88 -8.18 4.84
C THR A 136 -11.10 -6.96 3.94
N GLY A 137 -12.30 -6.85 3.38
CA GLY A 137 -12.71 -5.64 2.67
C GLY A 137 -12.69 -4.38 3.55
N ALA A 138 -12.67 -4.49 4.88
CA ALA A 138 -12.49 -3.35 5.78
C ALA A 138 -11.03 -2.89 5.81
N GLU A 139 -10.09 -3.83 5.97
CA GLU A 139 -8.64 -3.55 5.97
C GLU A 139 -8.18 -2.99 4.63
N LEU A 140 -8.59 -3.61 3.51
CA LEU A 140 -8.27 -3.10 2.16
C LEU A 140 -8.83 -1.68 1.94
N ARG A 141 -10.00 -1.35 2.49
CA ARG A 141 -10.56 0.00 2.40
C ARG A 141 -9.82 0.99 3.26
N ALA A 142 -9.45 0.61 4.49
CA ALA A 142 -8.66 1.43 5.38
C ALA A 142 -7.32 1.76 4.73
N ALA A 143 -6.63 0.75 4.22
CA ALA A 143 -5.36 0.91 3.52
C ALA A 143 -5.51 1.73 2.21
N GLY A 144 -6.53 1.41 1.41
CA GLY A 144 -6.82 2.10 0.16
C GLY A 144 -7.37 3.52 0.27
N ARG A 145 -7.79 3.93 1.48
CA ARG A 145 -8.59 5.14 1.77
C ARG A 145 -9.91 5.20 0.99
N HIS A 146 -10.55 4.05 0.81
CA HIS A 146 -11.84 3.93 0.14
C HIS A 146 -12.99 4.03 1.15
N ARG A 147 -13.80 5.08 1.06
CA ARG A 147 -14.98 5.25 1.92
C ARG A 147 -16.06 4.19 1.66
N SER A 148 -16.20 3.75 0.40
CA SER A 148 -17.23 2.81 -0.02
C SER A 148 -16.65 1.48 -0.49
N ALA A 149 -17.30 0.37 -0.12
CA ALA A 149 -17.00 -0.97 -0.60
C ALA A 149 -17.20 -1.13 -2.12
N ARG A 150 -18.03 -0.28 -2.75
CA ARG A 150 -18.28 -0.30 -4.19
C ARG A 150 -17.02 -0.04 -5.03
N GLN A 151 -15.99 0.58 -4.45
CA GLN A 151 -14.74 0.88 -5.16
C GLN A 151 -13.76 -0.30 -5.15
N LEU A 152 -13.91 -1.27 -4.25
CA LEU A 152 -12.95 -2.38 -4.13
C LEU A 152 -12.84 -3.25 -5.39
N PRO A 153 -13.94 -3.63 -6.10
CA PRO A 153 -13.83 -4.46 -7.30
C PRO A 153 -13.03 -3.82 -8.45
N THR A 154 -12.88 -2.49 -8.43
CA THR A 154 -12.01 -1.79 -9.39
C THR A 154 -10.53 -2.15 -9.16
N TYR A 155 -10.13 -2.33 -7.90
CA TYR A 155 -8.73 -2.48 -7.50
C TYR A 155 -8.35 -3.91 -7.12
N ALA A 156 -9.12 -4.56 -6.25
CA ALA A 156 -8.95 -5.95 -5.87
C ALA A 156 -9.59 -6.84 -6.94
N LYS A 157 -8.77 -7.34 -7.86
CA LYS A 157 -9.23 -8.23 -8.93
C LYS A 157 -9.52 -9.61 -8.38
N TRP A 158 -10.52 -10.26 -8.97
CA TRP A 158 -10.89 -11.61 -8.62
C TRP A 158 -9.79 -12.58 -9.07
N THR A 159 -9.36 -13.46 -8.17
CA THR A 159 -8.37 -14.50 -8.48
C THR A 159 -8.93 -15.85 -8.07
N ARG A 160 -8.37 -16.93 -8.63
CA ARG A 160 -8.72 -18.30 -8.24
C ARG A 160 -8.34 -18.62 -6.78
N LYS A 161 -7.39 -17.89 -6.19
CA LYS A 161 -6.95 -18.11 -4.80
C LYS A 161 -8.02 -17.74 -3.79
N GLN A 162 -8.77 -16.67 -4.04
CA GLN A 162 -9.82 -16.17 -3.14
C GLN A 162 -10.91 -17.22 -2.82
N PRO A 163 -11.56 -17.89 -3.80
CA PRO A 163 -12.55 -18.94 -3.49
C PRO A 163 -11.91 -20.19 -2.86
N ILE A 164 -10.64 -20.50 -3.17
CA ILE A 164 -9.91 -21.61 -2.53
C ILE A 164 -9.67 -21.30 -1.07
N SER A 165 -9.17 -20.10 -0.74
CA SER A 165 -8.93 -19.69 0.64
C SER A 165 -10.23 -19.64 1.43
N GLY A 166 -11.27 -19.00 0.89
CA GLY A 166 -12.60 -18.99 1.51
C GLY A 166 -13.15 -20.39 1.77
N THR A 167 -12.98 -21.32 0.82
CA THR A 167 -13.37 -22.73 1.02
C THR A 167 -12.54 -23.43 2.09
N ARG A 168 -11.22 -23.15 2.15
CA ARG A 168 -10.32 -23.70 3.18
C ARG A 168 -10.70 -23.19 4.57
N GLN A 169 -10.92 -21.89 4.73
CA GLN A 169 -11.36 -21.29 6.00
C GLN A 169 -12.70 -21.90 6.46
N ARG A 170 -13.68 -22.05 5.54
CA ARG A 170 -14.95 -22.74 5.85
C ARG A 170 -14.75 -24.19 6.27
N ARG A 171 -13.78 -24.90 5.69
CA ARG A 171 -13.45 -26.28 6.07
C ARG A 171 -12.81 -26.33 7.46
N GLU A 172 -11.87 -25.44 7.76
CA GLU A 172 -11.24 -25.38 9.09
C GLU A 172 -12.25 -24.99 10.16
N GLU A 173 -13.16 -24.07 9.88
CA GLU A 173 -14.23 -23.70 10.82
C GLU A 173 -15.17 -24.89 11.13
N ARG A 174 -15.53 -25.69 10.11
CA ARG A 174 -16.30 -26.93 10.32
C ARG A 174 -15.57 -27.98 11.16
N LYS A 175 -14.24 -28.03 11.10
CA LYS A 175 -13.46 -28.95 11.95
C LYS A 175 -13.36 -28.47 13.40
N LYS A 176 -13.46 -27.15 13.64
CA LYS A 176 -13.47 -26.57 14.99
C LYS A 176 -14.80 -26.80 15.71
N GLN A 177 -15.90 -27.00 14.97
CA GLN A 177 -17.15 -27.46 15.58
C GLN A 177 -16.96 -28.89 16.08
N PRO A 178 -17.07 -29.15 17.40
CA PRO A 178 -17.10 -30.52 17.87
C PRO A 178 -18.36 -31.17 17.28
N VAL A 179 -18.17 -32.37 16.72
CA VAL A 179 -19.27 -33.29 16.38
C VAL A 179 -20.27 -33.28 17.53
N CYS A 180 -21.53 -32.95 17.22
CA CYS A 180 -22.60 -32.88 18.20
C CYS A 180 -22.62 -34.13 19.09
N ARG A 181 -22.70 -33.87 20.39
CA ARG A 181 -22.90 -34.78 21.52
C ARG A 181 -24.20 -35.57 21.32
N ASN A 182 -24.16 -36.69 20.61
CA ASN A 182 -25.22 -37.69 20.68
C ASN A 182 -24.94 -38.63 21.86
N ARG A 183 -25.68 -38.45 22.96
CA ARG A 183 -26.06 -39.58 23.83
C ARG A 183 -27.57 -39.55 23.97
N HIS A 184 -28.22 -40.31 23.10
CA HIS A 184 -29.48 -40.97 23.47
C HIS A 184 -29.13 -42.43 23.75
N GLY A 185 -29.47 -42.90 24.95
CA GLY A 185 -29.61 -44.31 25.29
C GLY A 185 -28.43 -44.98 26.02
N CYS A 186 -28.48 -45.02 27.35
CA CYS A 186 -28.20 -46.24 28.10
C CYS A 186 -29.15 -46.31 29.29
N LEU A 187 -29.76 -47.48 29.45
CA LEU A 187 -30.88 -47.80 30.33
C LEU A 187 -30.49 -47.72 31.81
N SER A 188 -31.47 -47.34 32.63
CA SER A 188 -31.49 -47.65 34.06
C SER A 188 -32.30 -48.93 34.25
N GLU A 189 -31.78 -49.81 35.11
CA GLU A 189 -32.29 -51.10 35.62
C GLU A 189 -32.06 -52.34 34.72
#